data_AF-A0AAQ3TAJ4-F1
#
_entry.id   AF-A0AAQ3TAJ4-F1
#
_cell.length_a   1.000
_cell.length_b   1.000
_cell.length_c   1.000
_cell.angle_alpha   90.00
_cell.angle_beta   90.00
_cell.angle_gamma   90.00
#
_symmetry.space_group_name_H-M   'P 1'
#
loop_
_entity.id
_entity.type
_entity.pdbx_description
1 polymer ?
#
loop_
_entity_poly.entity_id
_entity_poly.type
_entity_poly.pdbx_seq_one_letter_code
_entity_poly.pdbx_strand_id
1 'polypeptide(L)'
;MPSSKLANLDHSAPSSPFLRSCAGGIHAGRNRSPLSPALQAWRLARVGLSPGWSRGGRYTMADFSKESCPSVKNILLLDSEGKRVAVKYFSDDWPTNASKLAYEKSVFTKTLKTNARTEAEITLFDGYIVVYKFVHDLHFFVTAGDDENELILASVLNGFSDSVGLLLRGDVEKRTALENLDLILLCIDEIIDGGIILETDANTIAGKVATNAVDGSVPFSEQTISQALATAREHLARSLLK
;
A
#
# COMPACT_ATOMS: atom_id res chain seq x y z
N MET A 1 -27.08 -45.64 45.13
CA MET A 1 -26.80 -47.10 45.05
C MET A 1 -28.08 -47.81 44.59
N PRO A 2 -28.03 -48.84 43.74
CA PRO A 2 -26.88 -49.54 43.10
C PRO A 2 -26.73 -49.14 41.59
N SER A 3 -25.56 -49.13 40.92
CA SER A 3 -24.61 -50.22 40.55
C SER A 3 -25.26 -51.33 39.70
N SER A 4 -24.75 -51.87 38.60
CA SER A 4 -23.50 -51.73 37.80
C SER A 4 -23.60 -52.72 36.59
N LYS A 5 -22.91 -52.43 35.48
CA LYS A 5 -22.21 -53.35 34.51
C LYS A 5 -21.93 -52.56 33.21
N LEU A 6 -20.72 -52.06 32.91
CA LEU A 6 -19.46 -52.70 32.49
C LEU A 6 -19.56 -53.63 31.25
N ALA A 7 -19.03 -53.15 30.12
CA ALA A 7 -18.20 -53.92 29.18
C ALA A 7 -17.40 -52.96 28.26
N ASN A 8 -16.07 -52.99 28.40
CA ASN A 8 -15.07 -52.50 27.45
C ASN A 8 -14.90 -53.52 26.31
N LEU A 9 -14.49 -53.07 25.11
CA LEU A 9 -13.24 -53.50 24.45
C LEU A 9 -13.03 -52.85 23.06
N ASP A 10 -11.76 -52.46 22.88
CA ASP A 10 -11.01 -51.88 21.76
C ASP A 10 -11.29 -52.36 20.32
N HIS A 11 -11.07 -51.47 19.33
CA HIS A 11 -9.84 -51.51 18.50
C HIS A 11 -9.75 -50.43 17.40
N SER A 12 -8.54 -49.89 17.28
CA SER A 12 -7.86 -49.35 16.07
C SER A 12 -8.23 -47.96 15.53
N ALA A 13 -7.42 -46.98 15.91
CA ALA A 13 -7.16 -45.76 15.13
C ALA A 13 -5.83 -45.93 14.35
N PRO A 14 -5.74 -45.51 13.06
CA PRO A 14 -4.48 -45.57 12.33
C PRO A 14 -3.60 -44.37 12.67
N SER A 15 -2.34 -44.68 12.98
CA SER A 15 -1.24 -43.76 13.24
C SER A 15 -0.64 -43.22 11.92
N SER A 16 -0.55 -41.89 11.80
CA SER A 16 0.27 -41.22 10.77
C SER A 16 1.67 -40.91 11.35
N PRO A 17 2.77 -41.23 10.64
CA PRO A 17 4.13 -40.88 11.05
C PRO A 17 4.53 -39.49 10.53
N PHE A 18 5.70 -39.01 10.98
CA PHE A 18 6.40 -37.76 10.61
C PHE A 18 6.25 -36.56 11.55
N LEU A 19 6.76 -36.71 12.76
CA LEU A 19 7.43 -35.62 13.47
C LEU A 19 8.68 -36.16 14.16
N ARG A 20 9.86 -35.86 13.61
CA ARG A 20 11.11 -35.69 14.39
C ARG A 20 12.24 -35.10 13.54
N SER A 21 12.97 -34.19 14.20
CA SER A 21 14.26 -33.59 13.82
C SER A 21 14.15 -32.47 12.77
N CYS A 22 14.52 -31.22 13.06
CA CYS A 22 15.76 -30.82 13.71
C CYS A 22 15.55 -29.62 14.66
N ALA A 23 16.05 -29.77 15.88
CA ALA A 23 16.46 -28.65 16.72
C ALA A 23 17.99 -28.56 16.67
N GLY A 24 18.51 -27.44 16.20
CA GLY A 24 19.92 -27.07 16.22
C GLY A 24 19.99 -25.55 16.16
N GLY A 25 20.15 -24.93 17.33
CA GLY A 25 19.95 -23.51 17.53
C GLY A 25 21.08 -22.63 17.00
N ILE A 26 20.71 -21.39 16.66
CA ILE A 26 21.58 -20.22 16.78
C ILE A 26 20.73 -19.12 17.40
N HIS A 27 21.13 -18.67 18.59
CA HIS A 27 20.58 -17.50 19.28
C HIS A 27 21.04 -16.22 18.60
N ALA A 28 20.09 -15.37 18.19
CA ALA A 28 20.25 -13.92 18.18
C ALA A 28 18.86 -13.28 18.16
N GLY A 29 18.53 -12.52 19.20
CA GLY A 29 17.23 -11.93 19.42
C GLY A 29 16.84 -10.88 18.37
N ARG A 30 15.57 -10.91 17.99
CA ARG A 30 14.64 -9.78 17.93
C ARG A 30 13.27 -10.36 17.65
N ASN A 31 12.33 -10.10 18.54
CA ASN A 31 10.94 -10.52 18.42
C ASN A 31 10.31 -9.77 17.22
N ARG A 32 10.44 -10.33 16.01
CA ARG A 32 9.62 -9.95 14.85
C ARG A 32 8.62 -11.09 14.68
N SER A 33 7.34 -10.77 14.84
CA SER A 33 6.27 -11.62 14.36
C SER A 33 6.58 -12.02 12.90
N PRO A 34 6.44 -13.30 12.53
CA PRO A 34 6.68 -13.72 11.16
C PRO A 34 5.66 -13.01 10.25
N LEU A 35 6.17 -12.31 9.23
CA LEU A 35 5.33 -11.73 8.17
C LEU A 35 4.42 -12.83 7.60
N SER A 36 3.16 -12.49 7.31
CA SER A 36 2.21 -13.44 6.74
C SER A 36 2.78 -14.08 5.46
N PRO A 37 2.41 -15.33 5.12
CA PRO A 37 2.85 -15.97 3.89
C PRO A 37 2.64 -15.11 2.63
N ALA A 38 1.60 -14.28 2.62
CA ALA A 38 1.31 -13.32 1.56
C ALA A 38 2.39 -12.22 1.40
N LEU A 39 2.89 -11.67 2.50
CA LEU A 39 3.99 -10.68 2.47
C LEU A 39 5.32 -11.27 2.01
N GLN A 40 5.54 -12.57 2.29
CA GLN A 40 6.72 -13.28 1.80
C GLN A 40 6.60 -13.59 0.30
N ALA A 41 5.42 -13.98 -0.17
CA ALA A 41 5.13 -14.19 -1.58
C ALA A 41 5.23 -12.89 -2.40
N TRP A 42 4.72 -11.77 -1.88
CA TRP A 42 4.88 -10.43 -2.48
C TRP A 42 6.36 -10.06 -2.63
N ARG A 43 7.17 -10.32 -1.58
CA ARG A 43 8.61 -10.04 -1.61
C ARG A 43 9.33 -10.89 -2.68
N LEU A 44 8.90 -12.12 -2.91
CA LEU A 44 9.47 -13.02 -3.93
C LEU A 44 9.01 -12.64 -5.34
N ALA A 45 7.76 -12.23 -5.52
CA ALA A 45 7.24 -11.72 -6.80
C ALA A 45 8.02 -10.47 -7.26
N ARG A 46 8.40 -9.59 -6.32
CA ARG A 46 9.22 -8.39 -6.60
C ARG A 46 10.62 -8.71 -7.16
N VAL A 47 11.15 -9.93 -6.97
CA VAL A 47 12.49 -10.35 -7.44
C VAL A 47 12.43 -11.23 -8.70
N GLY A 48 11.26 -11.43 -9.30
CA GLY A 48 11.12 -12.20 -10.55
C GLY A 48 11.43 -13.70 -10.41
N LEU A 49 11.42 -14.26 -9.19
CA LEU A 49 11.65 -15.69 -8.95
C LEU A 49 10.31 -16.43 -9.00
N SER A 50 10.04 -17.15 -10.08
CA SER A 50 8.86 -18.02 -10.17
C SER A 50 8.99 -19.23 -9.21
N PRO A 51 8.01 -19.49 -8.33
CA PRO A 51 7.96 -20.73 -7.57
C PRO A 51 7.58 -21.89 -8.51
N GLY A 52 8.45 -22.87 -8.65
CA GLY A 52 8.15 -24.10 -9.38
C GLY A 52 7.21 -24.99 -8.56
N TRP A 53 5.91 -25.02 -8.88
CA TRP A 53 4.98 -26.01 -8.35
C TRP A 53 4.34 -26.84 -9.46
N SER A 54 4.29 -28.15 -9.25
CA SER A 54 3.83 -29.16 -10.21
C SER A 54 2.31 -29.25 -10.29
N ARG A 55 1.84 -29.21 -11.55
CA ARG A 55 0.53 -29.60 -12.13
C ARG A 55 -0.50 -30.25 -11.20
N GLY A 56 -1.63 -29.56 -11.03
CA GLY A 56 -2.86 -30.14 -10.49
C GLY A 56 -3.98 -29.14 -10.23
N GLY A 57 -4.40 -28.36 -11.22
CA GLY A 57 -5.58 -27.49 -11.11
C GLY A 57 -5.65 -26.45 -12.22
N ARG A 58 -6.84 -26.21 -12.77
CA ARG A 58 -7.11 -25.07 -13.68
C ARG A 58 -7.19 -23.78 -12.86
N TYR A 59 -6.07 -23.40 -12.24
CA TYR A 59 -5.87 -22.06 -11.71
C TYR A 59 -4.98 -21.34 -12.70
N THR A 60 -5.50 -20.29 -13.34
CA THR A 60 -4.65 -19.46 -14.19
C THR A 60 -3.67 -18.72 -13.29
N MET A 61 -2.51 -18.34 -13.82
CA MET A 61 -1.52 -17.55 -13.07
C MET A 61 -2.11 -16.23 -12.55
N ALA A 62 -3.16 -15.72 -13.21
CA ALA A 62 -3.97 -14.56 -12.79
C ALA A 62 -4.82 -14.83 -11.55
N ASP A 63 -5.34 -16.06 -11.37
CA ASP A 63 -6.12 -16.43 -10.18
C ASP A 63 -5.22 -16.52 -8.94
N PHE A 64 -4.00 -17.03 -9.09
CA PHE A 64 -3.03 -17.15 -7.99
C PHE A 64 -2.43 -15.80 -7.57
N SER A 65 -2.32 -14.83 -8.48
CA SER A 65 -1.87 -13.48 -8.15
C SER A 65 -2.93 -12.67 -7.37
N LYS A 66 -4.22 -12.95 -7.59
CA LYS A 66 -5.33 -12.23 -6.97
C LYS A 66 -5.53 -12.60 -5.49
N GLU A 67 -5.17 -13.82 -5.10
CA GLU A 67 -5.24 -14.29 -3.70
C GLU A 67 -3.97 -13.96 -2.89
N SER A 68 -2.89 -13.51 -3.52
CA SER A 68 -1.59 -13.35 -2.85
C SER A 68 -1.15 -11.90 -2.63
N CYS A 69 -1.75 -10.93 -3.31
CA CYS A 69 -1.38 -9.51 -3.21
C CYS A 69 -2.59 -8.67 -2.82
N PRO A 70 -2.47 -7.77 -1.83
CA PRO A 70 -3.55 -6.91 -1.44
C PRO A 70 -4.00 -6.03 -2.61
N SER A 71 -5.31 -6.03 -2.88
CA SER A 71 -5.92 -5.41 -4.04
C SER A 71 -6.63 -4.10 -3.68
N VAL A 72 -6.12 -2.99 -4.21
CA VAL A 72 -6.76 -1.68 -4.08
C VAL A 72 -7.91 -1.58 -5.08
N LYS A 73 -9.10 -1.17 -4.63
CA LYS A 73 -10.29 -0.99 -5.46
C LYS A 73 -10.35 0.40 -6.10
N ASN A 74 -9.95 1.44 -5.37
CA ASN A 74 -9.82 2.80 -5.89
C ASN A 74 -8.86 3.66 -5.06
N ILE A 75 -8.38 4.73 -5.68
CA ILE A 75 -7.63 5.82 -5.07
C ILE A 75 -8.29 7.14 -5.47
N LEU A 76 -8.58 7.98 -4.48
CA LEU A 76 -9.29 9.24 -4.68
C LEU A 76 -8.48 10.39 -4.07
N LEU A 77 -8.33 11.45 -4.84
CA LEU A 77 -7.90 12.77 -4.40
C LEU A 77 -9.06 13.72 -4.65
N LEU A 78 -9.70 14.15 -3.56
CA LEU A 78 -10.82 15.08 -3.58
C LEU A 78 -10.39 16.42 -2.99
N ASP A 79 -11.09 17.49 -3.33
CA ASP A 79 -10.95 18.75 -2.62
C ASP A 79 -11.79 18.78 -1.33
N SER A 80 -11.67 19.87 -0.58
CA SER A 80 -12.45 20.15 0.64
C SER A 80 -13.96 20.28 0.43
N GLU A 81 -14.45 20.31 -0.82
CA GLU A 81 -15.87 20.29 -1.18
C GLU A 81 -16.34 18.90 -1.66
N GLY A 82 -15.44 17.92 -1.73
CA GLY A 82 -15.71 16.57 -2.21
C GLY A 82 -15.73 16.46 -3.74
N LYS A 83 -15.21 17.45 -4.46
CA LYS A 83 -15.05 17.39 -5.93
C LYS A 83 -13.75 16.68 -6.28
N ARG A 84 -13.76 15.98 -7.41
CA ARG A 84 -12.60 15.23 -7.90
C ARG A 84 -11.46 16.17 -8.29
N VAL A 85 -10.26 15.88 -7.79
CA VAL A 85 -9.00 16.39 -8.33
C VAL A 85 -8.36 15.30 -9.19
N ALA A 86 -8.17 14.10 -8.65
CA ALA A 86 -7.70 12.91 -9.37
C ALA A 86 -8.40 11.66 -8.81
N VAL A 87 -8.89 10.78 -9.67
CA VAL A 87 -9.63 9.57 -9.26
C VAL A 87 -9.30 8.42 -10.20
N LYS A 88 -8.94 7.26 -9.65
CA LYS A 88 -8.72 6.02 -10.42
C LYS A 88 -9.41 4.85 -9.72
N TYR A 89 -10.15 4.07 -10.50
CA TYR A 89 -10.83 2.85 -10.07
C TYR A 89 -10.17 1.65 -10.75
N PHE A 90 -9.92 0.60 -9.98
CA PHE A 90 -9.29 -0.63 -10.43
C PHE A 90 -10.24 -1.84 -10.35
N SER A 91 -11.42 -1.65 -9.75
CA SER A 91 -12.49 -2.65 -9.62
C SER A 91 -13.73 -2.25 -10.42
N ASP A 92 -14.49 -3.25 -10.85
CA ASP A 92 -15.76 -3.11 -11.55
C ASP A 92 -16.97 -2.99 -10.60
N ASP A 93 -16.74 -2.86 -9.28
CA ASP A 93 -17.81 -2.68 -8.27
C ASP A 93 -18.67 -1.43 -8.53
N TRP A 94 -18.10 -0.41 -9.20
CA TRP A 94 -18.80 0.81 -9.62
C TRP A 94 -18.68 1.00 -11.13
N PRO A 95 -19.47 0.26 -11.95
CA PRO A 95 -19.27 0.21 -13.39
C PRO A 95 -19.71 1.50 -14.11
N THR A 96 -20.61 2.28 -13.50
CA THR A 96 -21.12 3.53 -14.09
C THR A 96 -20.49 4.76 -13.43
N ASN A 97 -20.40 5.87 -14.17
CA ASN A 97 -19.93 7.12 -13.56
C ASN A 97 -20.88 7.60 -12.44
N ALA A 98 -22.18 7.35 -12.57
CA ALA A 98 -23.16 7.69 -11.53
C ALA A 98 -22.90 6.92 -10.22
N SER A 99 -22.62 5.62 -10.30
CA SER A 99 -22.27 4.80 -9.13
C SER A 99 -20.95 5.24 -8.48
N LYS A 100 -19.95 5.64 -9.28
CA LYS A 100 -18.68 6.19 -8.77
C LYS A 100 -18.91 7.50 -8.00
N LEU A 101 -19.65 8.44 -8.58
CA LEU A 101 -19.99 9.71 -7.93
C LEU A 101 -20.81 9.52 -6.64
N ALA A 102 -21.74 8.56 -6.64
CA ALA A 102 -22.52 8.23 -5.43
C ALA A 102 -21.63 7.66 -4.31
N TYR A 103 -20.69 6.79 -4.66
CA TYR A 103 -19.70 6.26 -3.71
C TYR A 103 -18.82 7.36 -3.12
N GLU A 104 -18.21 8.19 -3.97
CA GLU A 104 -17.34 9.30 -3.55
C GLU A 104 -18.06 10.25 -2.59
N LYS A 105 -19.30 10.64 -2.92
CA LYS A 105 -20.13 11.45 -2.05
C LYS A 105 -20.37 10.79 -0.69
N SER A 106 -20.59 9.48 -0.68
CA SER A 106 -20.86 8.73 0.55
C SER A 106 -19.63 8.63 1.43
N VAL A 107 -18.46 8.29 0.84
CA VAL A 107 -17.17 8.29 1.53
C VAL A 107 -16.87 9.66 2.11
N PHE A 108 -16.92 10.71 1.29
CA PHE A 108 -16.63 12.08 1.71
C PHE A 108 -17.54 12.52 2.87
N THR A 109 -18.85 12.26 2.76
CA THR A 109 -19.81 12.59 3.83
C THR A 109 -19.51 11.86 5.14
N LYS A 110 -19.08 10.60 5.04
CA LYS A 110 -18.77 9.76 6.20
C LYS A 110 -17.49 10.21 6.91
N THR A 111 -16.49 10.63 6.17
CA THR A 111 -15.16 10.99 6.70
C THR A 111 -15.05 12.44 7.17
N LEU A 112 -15.97 13.33 6.74
CA LEU A 112 -15.97 14.76 7.10
C LEU A 112 -15.97 15.06 8.60
N LYS A 113 -16.50 14.15 9.43
CA LYS A 113 -16.62 14.35 10.88
C LYS A 113 -15.33 14.01 11.64
N THR A 114 -14.38 13.35 10.98
CA THR A 114 -13.14 12.87 11.60
C THR A 114 -11.99 13.81 11.27
N ASN A 115 -11.12 14.07 12.25
CA ASN A 115 -9.96 14.94 12.04
C ASN A 115 -8.73 14.14 11.58
N ALA A 116 -8.73 13.70 10.33
CA ALA A 116 -7.65 12.91 9.73
C ALA A 116 -6.45 13.77 9.24
N ARG A 117 -6.05 14.81 9.99
CA ARG A 117 -5.01 15.76 9.56
C ARG A 117 -3.59 15.35 9.94
N THR A 118 -3.43 14.65 11.06
CA THR A 118 -2.10 14.27 11.57
C THR A 118 -1.70 12.89 11.06
N GLU A 119 -2.62 11.93 11.13
CA GLU A 119 -2.39 10.53 10.80
C GLU A 119 -3.49 10.02 9.86
N ALA A 120 -3.20 8.89 9.21
CA ALA A 120 -4.17 8.18 8.40
C ALA A 120 -5.26 7.57 9.30
N GLU A 121 -6.52 7.85 8.97
CA GLU A 121 -7.68 7.30 9.65
C GLU A 121 -8.27 6.15 8.83
N ILE A 122 -8.88 5.17 9.50
CA ILE A 122 -9.45 3.98 8.87
C ILE A 122 -10.94 3.93 9.20
N THR A 123 -11.77 3.60 8.21
CA THR A 123 -13.19 3.35 8.42
C THR A 123 -13.69 2.20 7.56
N LEU A 124 -14.56 1.38 8.11
CA LEU A 124 -15.28 0.35 7.38
C LEU A 124 -16.60 0.94 6.83
N PHE A 125 -16.83 0.82 5.53
CA PHE A 125 -18.04 1.31 4.87
C PHE A 125 -18.47 0.36 3.75
N ASP A 126 -19.68 -0.19 3.85
CA ASP A 126 -20.31 -1.01 2.80
C ASP A 126 -19.47 -2.20 2.33
N GLY A 127 -18.84 -2.92 3.26
CA GLY A 127 -17.93 -4.04 2.94
C GLY A 127 -16.56 -3.59 2.40
N TYR A 128 -16.21 -2.31 2.57
CA TYR A 128 -14.91 -1.77 2.18
C TYR A 128 -14.17 -1.17 3.35
N ILE A 129 -12.87 -1.42 3.40
CA ILE A 129 -11.94 -0.62 4.19
C ILE A 129 -11.62 0.64 3.39
N VAL A 130 -11.81 1.79 4.02
CA VAL A 130 -11.42 3.10 3.48
C VAL A 130 -10.40 3.73 4.42
N VAL A 131 -9.19 3.96 3.91
CA VAL A 131 -8.14 4.69 4.62
C VAL A 131 -8.04 6.09 4.03
N TYR A 132 -7.98 7.11 4.88
CA TYR A 132 -8.00 8.50 4.44
C TYR A 132 -7.16 9.44 5.30
N LYS A 133 -6.71 10.53 4.68
CA LYS A 133 -5.88 11.58 5.29
C LYS A 133 -6.17 12.91 4.61
N PHE A 134 -6.22 13.99 5.40
CA PHE A 134 -6.50 15.34 4.94
C PHE A 134 -5.24 16.19 5.07
N VAL A 135 -4.83 16.81 3.96
CA VAL A 135 -3.67 17.70 3.89
C VAL A 135 -4.14 19.01 3.26
N HIS A 136 -4.10 20.10 4.04
CA HIS A 136 -4.71 21.39 3.66
C HIS A 136 -6.15 21.26 3.18
N ASP A 137 -6.44 21.60 1.91
CA ASP A 137 -7.76 21.50 1.27
C ASP A 137 -7.89 20.29 0.33
N LEU A 138 -6.96 19.34 0.42
CA LEU A 138 -6.96 18.08 -0.33
C LEU A 138 -7.19 16.88 0.60
N HIS A 139 -8.09 16.00 0.17
CA HIS A 139 -8.50 14.81 0.90
C HIS A 139 -8.10 13.56 0.11
N PHE A 140 -7.24 12.74 0.72
CA PHE A 140 -6.67 11.53 0.14
C PHE A 140 -7.44 10.31 0.64
N PHE A 141 -7.78 9.39 -0.25
CA PHE A 141 -8.50 8.15 0.07
C PHE A 141 -7.93 6.97 -0.70
N VAL A 142 -7.88 5.82 -0.03
CA VAL A 142 -7.60 4.50 -0.62
C VAL A 142 -8.68 3.54 -0.13
N THR A 143 -9.32 2.84 -1.06
CA THR A 143 -10.37 1.85 -0.76
C THR A 143 -9.90 0.44 -1.14
N ALA A 144 -10.19 -0.54 -0.30
CA ALA A 144 -10.04 -1.96 -0.62
C ALA A 144 -11.21 -2.80 -0.05
N GLY A 145 -11.21 -4.11 -0.32
CA GLY A 145 -12.15 -5.05 0.32
C GLY A 145 -11.95 -5.09 1.84
N ASP A 146 -12.97 -5.53 2.58
CA ASP A 146 -12.91 -5.68 4.03
C ASP A 146 -12.12 -6.93 4.50
N ASP A 147 -11.69 -7.75 3.55
CA ASP A 147 -10.79 -8.89 3.71
C ASP A 147 -9.30 -8.50 3.60
N GLU A 148 -9.00 -7.25 3.26
CA GLU A 148 -7.64 -6.75 3.05
C GLU A 148 -6.95 -6.24 4.32
N ASN A 149 -5.62 -6.18 4.29
CA ASN A 149 -4.85 -5.66 5.42
C ASN A 149 -4.81 -4.13 5.43
N GLU A 150 -5.52 -3.53 6.38
CA GLU A 150 -5.61 -2.08 6.60
C GLU A 150 -4.23 -1.39 6.71
N LEU A 151 -3.22 -2.03 7.31
CA LEU A 151 -1.88 -1.45 7.47
C LEU A 151 -1.15 -1.29 6.13
N ILE A 152 -1.41 -2.19 5.18
CA ILE A 152 -0.83 -2.08 3.85
C ILE A 152 -1.48 -0.90 3.12
N LEU A 153 -2.80 -0.73 3.23
CA LEU A 153 -3.52 0.40 2.66
C LEU A 153 -3.10 1.74 3.28
N ALA A 154 -2.85 1.78 4.59
CA ALA A 154 -2.26 2.94 5.26
C ALA A 154 -0.87 3.27 4.70
N SER A 155 -0.06 2.26 4.37
CA SER A 155 1.25 2.47 3.73
C SER A 155 1.11 3.04 2.32
N VAL A 156 0.13 2.57 1.54
CA VAL A 156 -0.21 3.12 0.22
C VAL A 156 -0.66 4.57 0.32
N LEU A 157 -1.57 4.88 1.24
CA LEU A 157 -2.09 6.22 1.44
C LEU A 157 -0.99 7.19 1.87
N ASN A 158 -0.14 6.80 2.81
CA ASN A 158 0.98 7.63 3.25
C ASN A 158 1.97 7.84 2.10
N GLY A 159 2.35 6.76 1.41
CA GLY A 159 3.19 6.83 0.21
C GLY A 159 2.62 7.79 -0.83
N PHE A 160 1.31 7.75 -1.08
CA PHE A 160 0.64 8.68 -1.99
C PHE A 160 0.71 10.14 -1.50
N SER A 161 0.28 10.40 -0.26
CA SER A 161 0.24 11.77 0.28
C SER A 161 1.62 12.40 0.38
N ASP A 162 2.63 11.62 0.78
CA ASP A 162 3.98 12.10 0.97
C ASP A 162 4.67 12.29 -0.39
N SER A 163 4.43 11.42 -1.38
CA SER A 163 4.95 11.59 -2.75
C SER A 163 4.39 12.84 -3.42
N VAL A 164 3.09 13.10 -3.27
CA VAL A 164 2.47 14.35 -3.73
C VAL A 164 3.09 15.55 -3.02
N GLY A 165 3.33 15.45 -1.71
CA GLY A 165 4.07 16.46 -0.94
C GLY A 165 5.46 16.75 -1.50
N LEU A 166 6.22 15.71 -1.89
CA LEU A 166 7.54 15.87 -2.50
C LEU A 166 7.47 16.52 -3.88
N LEU A 167 6.56 16.05 -4.74
CA LEU A 167 6.40 16.54 -6.12
C LEU A 167 5.91 18.00 -6.16
N LEU A 168 5.04 18.38 -5.22
CA LEU A 168 4.52 19.74 -5.09
C LEU A 168 5.35 20.62 -4.13
N ARG A 169 6.54 20.15 -3.70
CA ARG A 169 7.47 20.89 -2.83
C ARG A 169 6.85 21.40 -1.52
N GLY A 170 5.90 20.64 -0.97
CA GLY A 170 5.19 20.94 0.27
C GLY A 170 3.88 21.71 0.08
N ASP A 171 3.64 22.31 -1.09
CA ASP A 171 2.44 23.09 -1.37
C ASP A 171 1.28 22.20 -1.83
N VAL A 172 0.77 21.37 -0.91
CA VAL A 172 -0.30 20.39 -1.16
C VAL A 172 -1.68 21.05 -1.04
N GLU A 173 -1.91 22.04 -1.90
CA GLU A 173 -3.20 22.75 -2.01
C GLU A 173 -3.84 22.52 -3.38
N LYS A 174 -5.17 22.61 -3.46
CA LYS A 174 -5.95 22.35 -4.69
C LYS A 174 -5.41 23.08 -5.91
N ARG A 175 -5.03 24.35 -5.76
CA ARG A 175 -4.51 25.15 -6.87
C ARG A 175 -3.23 24.52 -7.45
N THR A 176 -2.23 24.30 -6.60
CA THR A 176 -0.94 23.73 -7.00
C THR A 176 -1.09 22.32 -7.55
N ALA A 177 -1.99 21.52 -6.97
CA ALA A 177 -2.30 20.17 -7.46
C ALA A 177 -2.92 20.18 -8.86
N LEU A 178 -3.82 21.12 -9.17
CA LEU A 178 -4.41 21.24 -10.50
C LEU A 178 -3.39 21.77 -11.54
N GLU A 179 -2.49 22.66 -11.13
CA GLU A 179 -1.39 23.15 -11.99
C GLU A 179 -0.38 22.02 -12.32
N ASN A 180 -0.26 21.00 -11.47
CA ASN A 180 0.68 19.88 -11.60
C ASN A 180 -0.03 18.51 -11.66
N LEU A 181 -1.23 18.47 -12.25
CA LEU A 181 -2.08 17.27 -12.24
C LEU A 181 -1.39 16.06 -12.89
N ASP A 182 -0.60 16.27 -13.94
CA ASP A 182 0.11 15.21 -14.65
C ASP A 182 1.09 14.46 -13.72
N LEU A 183 1.79 15.18 -12.83
CA LEU A 183 2.67 14.55 -11.84
C LEU A 183 1.90 13.70 -10.85
N ILE A 184 0.69 14.12 -10.46
CA ILE A 184 -0.17 13.36 -9.54
C ILE A 184 -0.69 12.09 -10.21
N LEU A 185 -1.07 12.15 -11.49
CA LEU A 185 -1.53 10.98 -12.24
C LEU A 185 -0.40 9.96 -12.42
N LEU A 186 0.80 10.42 -12.78
CA LEU A 186 1.99 9.55 -12.86
C LEU A 186 2.34 8.96 -11.49
N CYS A 187 2.21 9.73 -10.41
CA CYS A 187 2.40 9.24 -9.04
C CYS A 187 1.44 8.08 -8.72
N ILE A 188 0.16 8.20 -9.10
CA ILE A 188 -0.81 7.11 -8.93
C ILE A 188 -0.39 5.87 -9.72
N ASP A 189 0.09 6.03 -10.95
CA ASP A 189 0.53 4.92 -11.80
C ASP A 189 1.76 4.18 -11.24
N GLU A 190 2.70 4.90 -10.60
CA GLU A 190 3.85 4.30 -9.91
C GLU A 190 3.49 3.60 -8.60
N ILE A 191 2.35 3.95 -7.99
CA ILE A 191 1.87 3.36 -6.73
C ILE A 191 1.05 2.10 -6.99
N ILE A 192 0.07 2.16 -7.90
CA ILE A 192 -0.88 1.06 -8.16
C ILE A 192 -1.10 0.89 -9.67
N ASP A 193 -0.96 -0.35 -10.13
CA ASP A 193 -1.35 -0.77 -11.47
C ASP A 193 -2.32 -1.96 -11.42
N GLY A 194 -3.47 -1.83 -12.10
CA GLY A 194 -4.51 -2.87 -12.09
C GLY A 194 -5.02 -3.29 -10.71
N GLY A 195 -4.91 -2.40 -9.70
CA GLY A 195 -5.26 -2.70 -8.30
C GLY A 195 -4.12 -3.34 -7.49
N ILE A 196 -3.01 -3.69 -8.13
CA ILE A 196 -1.82 -4.25 -7.50
C ILE A 196 -0.90 -3.13 -7.03
N ILE A 197 -0.49 -3.18 -5.77
CA ILE A 197 0.43 -2.22 -5.18
C ILE A 197 1.86 -2.50 -5.68
N LEU A 198 2.46 -1.51 -6.34
CA LEU A 198 3.81 -1.58 -6.91
C LEU A 198 4.86 -0.97 -5.97
N GLU A 199 4.58 0.20 -5.41
CA GLU A 199 5.49 0.94 -4.54
C GLU A 199 4.73 1.71 -3.46
N THR A 200 5.34 1.84 -2.27
CA THR A 200 4.78 2.61 -1.16
C THR A 200 5.77 3.62 -0.57
N ASP A 201 7.06 3.55 -0.93
CA ASP A 201 8.06 4.51 -0.48
C ASP A 201 7.99 5.80 -1.29
N ALA A 202 7.73 6.92 -0.59
CA ALA A 202 7.45 8.19 -1.25
C ALA A 202 8.64 8.76 -2.04
N ASN A 203 9.87 8.58 -1.54
CA ASN A 203 11.07 9.05 -2.23
C ASN A 203 11.30 8.27 -3.52
N THR A 204 11.07 6.96 -3.47
CA THR A 204 11.16 6.08 -4.65
C THR A 204 10.11 6.44 -5.68
N ILE A 205 8.85 6.65 -5.28
CA ILE A 205 7.76 7.07 -6.18
C ILE A 205 8.09 8.42 -6.82
N ALA A 206 8.36 9.45 -6.02
CA ALA A 206 8.66 10.79 -6.51
C ALA A 206 9.90 10.81 -7.42
N GLY A 207 10.93 10.01 -7.11
CA GLY A 207 12.11 9.84 -7.94
C GLY A 207 11.77 9.27 -9.33
N LYS A 208 10.95 8.21 -9.40
CA LYS A 208 10.50 7.61 -10.67
C LYS A 208 9.63 8.57 -11.48
N VAL A 209 8.68 9.24 -10.83
CA VAL A 209 7.82 10.25 -11.48
C VAL A 209 8.67 11.38 -12.05
N ALA A 210 9.65 11.88 -11.30
CA ALA A 210 10.53 12.93 -11.76
C ALA A 210 11.36 12.49 -12.97
N THR A 211 11.86 11.26 -13.03
CA THR A 211 12.57 10.74 -14.22
C THR A 211 11.66 10.57 -15.42
N ASN A 212 10.41 10.14 -15.20
CA ASN A 212 9.43 10.01 -16.28
C ASN A 212 8.94 11.37 -16.79
N ALA A 213 8.95 12.41 -15.93
CA ALA A 213 8.61 13.78 -16.30
C ALA A 213 9.75 14.53 -17.03
N VAL A 214 11.01 14.05 -16.95
CA VAL A 214 12.18 14.69 -17.56
C VAL A 214 12.20 14.62 -19.09
N ASP A 215 11.39 13.76 -19.72
CA ASP A 215 11.14 13.85 -21.17
C ASP A 215 10.32 15.10 -21.58
N GLY A 216 9.86 15.91 -20.60
CA GLY A 216 9.09 17.14 -20.82
C GLY A 216 9.77 18.46 -20.40
N SER A 217 10.40 18.57 -19.23
CA SER A 217 11.20 19.76 -18.84
C SER A 217 11.77 19.67 -17.41
N VAL A 218 13.08 19.95 -17.28
CA VAL A 218 13.90 20.23 -16.07
C VAL A 218 13.98 19.11 -15.01
N PRO A 219 15.18 18.50 -14.80
CA PRO A 219 15.39 17.48 -13.78
C PRO A 219 15.28 17.98 -12.33
N PHE A 220 14.50 17.26 -11.53
CA PHE A 220 14.46 17.36 -10.06
C PHE A 220 15.84 17.10 -9.40
N SER A 221 16.81 16.53 -10.14
CA SER A 221 18.16 16.25 -9.66
C SER A 221 18.99 17.48 -9.31
N GLU A 222 18.62 18.69 -9.75
CA GLU A 222 19.36 19.91 -9.41
C GLU A 222 19.26 20.30 -7.93
N GLN A 223 18.21 19.87 -7.22
CA GLN A 223 18.01 20.20 -5.81
C GLN A 223 18.84 19.32 -4.87
N THR A 224 18.98 18.02 -5.17
CA THR A 224 19.84 17.11 -4.39
C THR A 224 21.32 17.42 -4.60
N ILE A 225 21.73 17.80 -5.82
CA ILE A 225 23.13 18.18 -6.11
C ILE A 225 23.48 19.50 -5.40
N SER A 226 22.57 20.48 -5.39
CA SER A 226 22.81 21.76 -4.72
C SER A 226 22.95 21.60 -3.19
N GLN A 227 22.14 20.73 -2.58
CA GLN A 227 22.25 20.40 -1.16
C GLN A 227 23.53 19.59 -0.87
N ALA A 228 23.86 18.58 -1.67
CA ALA A 228 25.10 17.81 -1.51
C ALA A 228 26.36 18.66 -1.70
N LEU A 229 26.36 19.59 -2.67
CA LEU A 229 27.44 20.56 -2.89
C LEU A 229 27.57 21.54 -1.71
N ALA A 230 26.45 22.02 -1.17
CA ALA A 230 26.46 22.89 0.01
C ALA A 230 27.03 22.16 1.23
N THR A 231 26.62 20.92 1.48
CA THR A 231 27.16 20.08 2.56
C THR A 231 28.64 19.77 2.34
N ALA A 232 29.06 19.42 1.12
CA ALA A 232 30.46 19.17 0.78
C ALA A 232 31.33 20.42 0.98
N ARG A 233 30.84 21.60 0.57
CA ARG A 233 31.54 22.88 0.78
C ARG A 233 31.70 23.20 2.26
N GLU A 234 30.71 22.92 3.08
CA GLU A 234 30.78 23.15 4.53
C GLU A 234 31.77 22.18 5.21
N HIS A 235 31.83 20.93 4.77
CA HIS A 235 32.84 19.97 5.22
C HIS A 235 34.26 20.36 4.80
N LEU A 236 34.46 20.86 3.57
CA LEU A 236 35.75 21.36 3.09
C LEU A 236 36.21 22.62 3.84
N ALA A 237 35.29 23.55 4.10
CA ALA A 237 35.59 24.76 4.86
C ALA A 237 36.00 24.43 6.31
N ARG A 238 35.37 23.43 6.94
CA ARG A 238 35.76 22.95 8.27
C ARG A 238 37.07 22.19 8.29
N SER A 239 37.44 21.47 7.22
CA SER A 239 38.74 20.77 7.15
C SER A 239 39.92 21.71 6.87
N LEU A 240 39.69 22.88 6.27
CA LEU A 240 40.73 23.87 5.96
C LEU A 240 41.00 24.88 7.09
N LEU A 241 40.11 25.00 8.08
CA LEU A 241 40.26 25.88 9.25
C LEU A 241 40.85 25.18 10.48
N LYS A 242 41.56 24.07 10.29
CA LYS A 242 42.24 23.32 11.35
C LYS A 242 43.72 23.14 11.05
#